data_AF-A0A3S0DU18-F1
#
_entry.id   AF-A0A3S0DU18-F1
#
_cell.length_a   1.000
_cell.length_b   1.000
_cell.length_c   1.000
_cell.angle_alpha   90.00
_cell.angle_beta   90.00
_cell.angle_gamma   90.00
#
_symmetry.space_group_name_H-M   'P 1'
#
loop_
_entity.id
_entity.type
_entity.pdbx_description
1 polymer ?
#
loop_
_entity_poly.entity_id
_entity_poly.type
_entity_poly.pdbx_seq_one_letter_code
_entity_poly.pdbx_strand_id
1 'polypeptide(L)'
;MDLGIGGLRVLVTAGANGIGLAIARAFLREGAKVHICDVDRPALAALASSDPALTQSVCDVSDRQQVAALFDEALKNLGGLD
;
A
#
# COMPACT_ATOMS: atom_id res chain seq x y z
N MET A 1 2.78 0.93 -19.43
CA MET A 1 3.19 -0.26 -20.22
C MET A 1 2.12 -1.27 -19.91
N ASP A 2 1.34 -1.77 -20.86
CA ASP A 2 0.24 -2.67 -20.50
C ASP A 2 0.76 -3.99 -19.89
N LEU A 3 0.65 -4.10 -18.56
CA LEU A 3 1.03 -5.28 -17.78
C LEU A 3 -0.16 -6.23 -17.54
N GLY A 4 -1.38 -5.87 -17.96
CA GLY A 4 -2.58 -6.66 -17.68
C GLY A 4 -2.96 -6.77 -16.19
N ILE A 5 -2.54 -5.82 -15.36
CA ILE A 5 -2.76 -5.82 -13.89
C ILE A 5 -3.82 -4.82 -13.41
N GLY A 6 -4.56 -4.21 -14.34
CA GLY A 6 -5.64 -3.30 -14.02
C GLY A 6 -6.68 -3.95 -13.12
N GLY A 7 -7.05 -3.27 -12.03
CA GLY A 7 -8.04 -3.75 -11.06
C GLY A 7 -7.53 -4.75 -10.02
N LEU A 8 -6.30 -5.27 -10.14
CA LEU A 8 -5.70 -6.12 -9.10
C LEU A 8 -5.51 -5.34 -7.79
N ARG A 9 -5.49 -6.06 -6.67
CA ARG A 9 -5.47 -5.53 -5.30
C ARG A 9 -4.13 -5.82 -4.68
N VAL A 10 -3.29 -4.80 -4.57
CA VAL A 10 -1.87 -4.95 -4.23
C VAL A 10 -1.58 -4.35 -2.86
N LEU A 11 -0.84 -5.08 -2.02
CA LEU A 11 -0.25 -4.59 -0.78
C LEU A 11 1.25 -4.40 -0.98
N VAL A 12 1.76 -3.19 -0.75
CA VAL A 12 3.20 -2.90 -0.76
C VAL A 12 3.68 -2.53 0.64
N THR A 13 4.55 -3.34 1.22
CA THR A 13 5.20 -3.03 2.51
C THR A 13 6.40 -2.12 2.31
N ALA A 14 6.81 -1.41 3.37
CA ALA A 14 7.81 -0.33 3.29
C ALA A 14 7.47 0.68 2.17
N GLY A 15 6.18 0.96 2.01
CA GLY A 15 5.63 1.67 0.87
C GLY A 15 5.65 3.19 1.01
N ALA A 16 6.12 3.74 2.15
CA ALA A 16 6.04 5.17 2.38
C ALA A 16 7.16 5.98 1.72
N ASN A 17 8.26 5.32 1.30
CA ASN A 17 9.39 5.99 0.67
C ASN A 17 10.17 5.06 -0.28
N GLY A 18 11.22 5.62 -0.90
CA GLY A 18 12.21 4.87 -1.67
C GLY A 18 11.62 3.96 -2.73
N ILE A 19 12.08 2.70 -2.72
CA ILE A 19 11.70 1.68 -3.71
C ILE A 19 10.24 1.25 -3.52
N GLY A 20 9.78 1.06 -2.28
CA GLY A 20 8.41 0.64 -2.01
C GLY A 20 7.39 1.65 -2.55
N LEU A 21 7.62 2.94 -2.33
CA LEU A 21 6.77 3.99 -2.90
C LEU A 21 6.82 4.02 -4.44
N ALA A 22 8.00 3.81 -5.02
CA ALA A 22 8.14 3.75 -6.48
C ALA A 22 7.34 2.56 -7.07
N ILE A 23 7.36 1.41 -6.40
CA ILE A 23 6.57 0.22 -6.75
C ILE A 23 5.07 0.52 -6.62
N ALA A 24 4.62 1.06 -5.49
CA ALA A 24 3.22 1.40 -5.25
C ALA A 24 2.66 2.34 -6.33
N ARG A 25 3.42 3.39 -6.67
CA ARG A 25 3.05 4.32 -7.75
C ARG A 25 3.06 3.65 -9.13
N ALA A 26 3.95 2.69 -9.37
CA ALA A 26 3.95 1.94 -10.63
C ALA A 26 2.69 1.10 -10.79
N PHE A 27 2.28 0.36 -9.75
CA PHE A 27 1.02 -0.38 -9.75
C PHE A 27 -0.21 0.51 -9.95
N LEU A 28 -0.26 1.65 -9.25
CA LEU A 28 -1.34 2.63 -9.44
C LEU A 28 -1.42 3.13 -10.89
N ARG A 29 -0.27 3.46 -11.52
CA ARG A 29 -0.25 3.92 -12.91
C ARG A 29 -0.76 2.88 -13.90
N GLU A 30 -0.61 1.60 -13.60
CA GLU A 30 -1.12 0.48 -14.41
C GLU A 30 -2.56 0.08 -14.02
N GLY A 31 -3.23 0.87 -13.18
CA GLY A 31 -4.64 0.72 -12.86
C GLY A 31 -4.97 -0.28 -11.76
N ALA A 32 -3.99 -0.76 -11.01
CA ALA A 32 -4.22 -1.56 -9.82
C ALA A 32 -4.76 -0.70 -8.66
N LYS A 33 -5.45 -1.33 -7.71
CA LYS A 33 -5.80 -0.75 -6.41
C LYS A 33 -4.68 -1.06 -5.44
N VAL A 34 -4.14 -0.04 -4.78
CA VAL A 34 -2.93 -0.20 -3.97
C VAL A 34 -3.18 0.23 -2.53
N HIS A 35 -2.78 -0.64 -1.61
CA HIS A 35 -2.62 -0.35 -0.19
C HIS A 35 -1.14 -0.41 0.16
N ILE A 36 -0.66 0.53 0.98
CA ILE A 36 0.72 0.51 1.48
C ILE A 36 0.76 0.36 2.99
N CYS A 37 1.86 -0.18 3.51
CA CYS A 37 2.18 -0.08 4.92
C CYS A 37 3.61 0.37 5.17
N ASP A 38 3.82 1.05 6.28
CA ASP A 38 5.14 1.47 6.74
C ASP A 38 5.15 1.72 8.25
N VAL A 39 6.34 1.73 8.85
CA VAL A 39 6.54 2.12 10.26
C VAL A 39 6.64 3.64 10.40
N ASP A 40 7.04 4.34 9.32
CA ASP A 40 7.25 5.78 9.29
C ASP A 40 5.92 6.55 9.18
N ARG A 41 5.35 6.89 10.34
CA ARG A 41 4.08 7.66 10.44
C ARG A 41 4.16 9.03 9.75
N PRO A 42 5.22 9.85 9.94
CA PRO A 42 5.37 11.10 9.20
C PRO A 42 5.34 10.92 7.67
N ALA A 43 6.05 9.92 7.14
CA ALA A 43 6.07 9.67 5.70
C ALA A 43 4.69 9.29 5.16
N LEU A 44 3.96 8.42 5.86
CA LEU A 44 2.57 8.07 5.53
C LEU A 44 1.64 9.30 5.57
N ALA A 45 1.77 10.16 6.58
CA ALA A 45 0.95 11.38 6.65
C ALA A 45 1.19 12.32 5.46
N ALA A 46 2.44 12.44 4.99
CA ALA A 46 2.77 13.23 3.81
C ALA A 46 2.14 12.63 2.54
N LEU A 47 2.14 11.30 2.40
CA LEU A 47 1.59 10.61 1.23
C LEU A 47 0.07 10.73 1.10
N ALA A 48 -0.66 10.79 2.21
CA ALA A 48 -2.11 11.02 2.15
C ALA A 48 -2.48 12.30 1.37
N SER A 49 -1.58 13.29 1.33
CA SER A 49 -1.76 14.52 0.56
C SER A 49 -1.24 14.41 -0.88
N SER A 50 -0.08 13.78 -1.10
CA SER A 50 0.54 13.71 -2.44
C SER A 50 -0.02 12.61 -3.33
N ASP A 51 -0.47 11.50 -2.75
CA ASP A 51 -0.93 10.29 -3.44
C ASP A 51 -2.24 9.78 -2.83
N PRO A 52 -3.34 10.56 -2.87
CA PRO A 52 -4.59 10.24 -2.17
C PRO A 52 -5.28 8.95 -2.65
N ALA A 53 -4.84 8.38 -3.79
CA ALA A 53 -5.30 7.08 -4.27
C ALA A 53 -4.65 5.89 -3.54
N LEU A 54 -3.53 6.09 -2.84
CA LEU A 54 -2.93 5.09 -1.97
C LEU A 54 -3.69 5.05 -0.65
N THR A 55 -4.29 3.91 -0.36
CA THR A 55 -4.73 3.63 1.01
C THR A 55 -3.52 3.17 1.84
N GLN A 56 -3.54 3.40 3.15
CA GLN A 56 -2.35 3.19 3.96
C GLN A 56 -2.66 2.77 5.40
N SER A 57 -1.74 1.98 5.97
CA SER A 57 -1.74 1.58 7.38
C SER A 57 -0.36 1.75 8.00
N VAL A 58 -0.29 2.00 9.30
CA VAL A 58 0.98 1.95 10.04
C VAL A 58 1.22 0.52 10.47
N CYS A 59 2.36 -0.06 10.11
CA CYS A 59 2.70 -1.44 10.46
C CYS A 59 4.21 -1.63 10.54
N ASP A 60 4.69 -2.16 11.68
CA ASP A 60 5.97 -2.85 11.74
C ASP A 60 5.77 -4.32 11.32
N VAL A 61 6.28 -4.69 10.14
CA VAL A 61 6.11 -6.04 9.58
C VAL A 61 6.90 -7.12 10.34
N SER A 62 7.80 -6.74 11.25
CA SER A 62 8.46 -7.68 12.16
C SER A 62 7.56 -8.14 13.32
N ASP A 63 6.48 -7.39 13.60
CA ASP A 63 5.48 -7.72 14.60
C ASP A 63 4.27 -8.44 13.97
N ARG A 64 4.10 -9.71 14.32
CA ARG A 64 3.02 -10.56 13.78
C ARG A 64 1.62 -10.05 14.11
N GLN A 65 1.41 -9.39 15.25
CA GLN A 65 0.10 -8.86 15.60
C GLN A 65 -0.24 -7.66 14.73
N GLN A 66 0.75 -6.80 14.46
CA GLN A 66 0.58 -5.66 13.55
C GLN A 66 0.37 -6.12 12.10
N VAL A 67 1.03 -7.19 11.68
CA VAL A 67 0.78 -7.78 10.35
C VAL A 67 -0.66 -8.31 10.25
N ALA A 68 -1.19 -8.97 11.28
CA ALA A 68 -2.58 -9.42 11.26
C ALA A 68 -3.56 -8.24 11.11
N ALA A 69 -3.36 -7.17 11.89
CA ALA A 69 -4.18 -5.96 11.79
C ALA A 69 -4.06 -5.26 10.42
N LEU A 70 -2.84 -5.22 9.85
CA LEU A 70 -2.62 -4.69 8.50
C LEU A 70 -3.46 -5.43 7.46
N PHE A 71 -3.54 -6.76 7.52
CA PHE A 71 -4.34 -7.53 6.57
C PHE A 71 -5.83 -7.24 6.73
N ASP A 72 -6.34 -7.10 7.96
CA ASP A 72 -7.75 -6.71 8.18
C ASP A 72 -8.06 -5.35 7.53
N GLU A 73 -7.18 -4.36 7.70
CA GLU A 73 -7.32 -3.03 7.11
C GLU A 73 -7.19 -3.06 5.57
N ALA A 74 -6.18 -3.76 5.05
CA ALA A 74 -5.95 -3.86 3.61
C ALA A 74 -7.11 -4.57 2.90
N LEU A 75 -7.61 -5.68 3.46
CA LEU A 75 -8.74 -6.42 2.90
C LEU A 75 -10.02 -5.59 2.91
N LYS A 76 -10.26 -4.80 3.97
CA LYS A 76 -11.39 -3.87 4.05
C LYS A 76 -11.31 -2.77 2.99
N ASN A 77 -10.12 -2.20 2.77
CA ASN A 77 -9.93 -1.10 1.83
C ASN A 77 -9.92 -1.56 0.37
N LEU A 78 -9.37 -2.75 0.10
CA LEU A 78 -9.18 -3.27 -1.26
C LEU A 78 -10.32 -4.19 -1.74
N GLY A 79 -11.05 -4.82 -0.82
CA GLY A 79 -12.03 -5.87 -1.13
C GLY A 79 -11.38 -7.21 -1.50
N GLY A 80 -10.21 -7.49 -0.93
CA GLY A 80 -9.39 -8.69 -1.16
C GLY A 80 -7.94 -8.36 -1.54
N LEU A 81 -7.16 -9.37 -1.90
CA LEU A 81 -5.74 -9.24 -2.23
C LEU A 81 -5.37 -10.21 -3.36
N ASP A 82 -4.48 -9.78 -4.25
CA ASP A 82 -3.93 -10.54 -5.37
C ASP A 82 -2.41 -10.71 -5.25
#